data_AF-A0A6A4JRI6-F1
#
_entry.id   AF-A0A6A4JRI6-F1
#
_cell.length_a   1.000
_cell.length_b   1.000
_cell.length_c   1.000
_cell.angle_alpha   90.00
_cell.angle_beta   90.00
_cell.angle_gamma   90.00
#
_symmetry.space_group_name_H-M   'P 1'
#
loop_
_entity.id
_entity.type
_entity.pdbx_description
1 polymer ?
#
loop_
_entity_poly.entity_id
_entity_poly.type
_entity_poly.pdbx_seq_one_letter_code
_entity_poly.pdbx_strand_id
1 'polypeptide(L)'
;MRKIKDIRWRVNVILSSRDCSRVVEPIVYVELIMEDGDVEALEMSETKFHYLRQNVALLLREVETVKRKGTNILRLLSQESSGL
;
A
#
# COMPACT_ATOMS: atom_id res chain seq x y z
N MET A 1 -9.12 -16.09 5.21
CA MET A 1 -8.18 -14.97 5.03
C MET A 1 -9.00 -13.69 5.13
N ARG A 2 -8.80 -12.86 6.18
CA ARG A 2 -9.60 -11.66 6.37
C ARG A 2 -9.29 -10.67 5.24
N LYS A 3 -10.32 -10.06 4.66
CA LYS A 3 -10.18 -9.07 3.58
C LYS A 3 -10.35 -7.67 4.14
N ILE A 4 -9.50 -6.76 3.66
CA ILE A 4 -9.62 -5.34 3.96
C ILE A 4 -10.68 -4.76 3.03
N LYS A 5 -11.69 -4.11 3.60
CA LYS A 5 -12.75 -3.41 2.88
C LYS A 5 -12.36 -1.97 2.57
N ASP A 6 -11.77 -1.28 3.54
CA ASP A 6 -11.39 0.13 3.41
C ASP A 6 -10.17 0.47 4.29
N ILE A 7 -9.46 1.54 3.93
CA ILE A 7 -8.28 2.03 4.66
C ILE A 7 -8.41 3.55 4.84
N ARG A 8 -8.35 4.00 6.10
CA ARG A 8 -8.34 5.43 6.45
C ARG A 8 -7.00 5.77 7.09
N TRP A 9 -6.47 6.95 6.79
CA TRP A 9 -5.21 7.41 7.39
C TRP A 9 -5.23 8.90 7.70
N ARG A 10 -4.44 9.31 8.69
CA ARG A 10 -4.23 10.70 9.08
C ARG A 10 -2.81 10.90 9.59
N VAL A 11 -2.29 12.12 9.46
CA VAL A 11 -1.00 12.52 10.02
C VAL A 11 -1.26 13.39 11.23
N ASN A 12 -0.72 12.99 12.38
CA ASN A 12 -0.80 13.72 13.62
C ASN A 12 0.48 14.53 13.83
N VAL A 13 0.30 15.82 14.06
CA VAL A 13 1.40 16.74 14.42
C VAL A 13 1.06 17.34 15.78
N ILE A 14 1.92 17.12 16.77
CA ILE A 14 1.73 17.64 18.14
C ILE A 14 2.52 18.95 18.28
N LEU A 15 1.86 20.11 18.29
CA LEU A 15 2.52 21.40 18.48
C LEU A 15 2.79 21.65 19.98
N SER A 16 4.06 21.66 20.41
CA SER A 16 4.43 22.07 21.77
C SER A 16 4.79 23.55 21.79
N SER A 17 4.09 24.34 22.61
CA SER A 17 4.24 25.80 22.65
C SER A 17 5.22 26.32 23.72
N ARG A 18 5.88 25.45 24.50
CA ARG A 18 6.71 25.88 25.64
C ARG A 18 8.22 25.75 25.47
N ASP A 19 8.72 24.97 24.51
CA ASP A 19 10.17 24.87 24.23
C ASP A 19 10.41 24.60 22.75
N CYS A 20 10.73 25.65 21.99
CA CYS A 20 10.99 25.64 20.55
C CYS A 20 12.36 25.02 20.20
N SER A 21 12.67 23.85 20.75
CA SER A 21 13.92 23.10 20.48
C SER A 21 13.70 21.62 20.16
N ARG A 22 12.49 21.09 20.37
CA ARG A 22 12.15 19.71 19.99
C ARG A 22 11.39 19.73 18.66
N VAL A 23 12.07 19.31 17.59
CA VAL A 23 11.42 18.94 16.32
C VAL A 23 10.37 17.89 16.63
N VAL A 24 9.12 18.20 16.32
CA VAL A 24 7.98 17.30 16.53
C VAL A 24 8.02 16.27 15.41
N GLU A 25 8.18 15.00 15.76
CA GLU A 25 8.08 13.93 14.76
C GLU A 25 6.61 13.65 14.41
N PRO A 26 6.22 13.76 13.13
CA PRO A 26 4.87 13.42 12.72
C PRO A 26 4.62 11.91 12.85
N ILE A 27 3.43 11.56 13.34
CA ILE A 27 2.98 10.17 13.47
C ILE A 27 1.84 9.94 12.49
N VAL A 28 1.94 8.88 11.69
CA VAL A 28 0.86 8.45 10.79
C VAL A 28 0.00 7.44 11.53
N TYR A 29 -1.29 7.72 11.63
CA TYR A 29 -2.29 6.80 12.17
C TYR A 29 -3.10 6.21 11.02
N VAL A 30 -3.25 4.89 11.01
CA VAL A 30 -3.92 4.12 9.96
C VAL A 30 -4.99 3.23 10.59
N GLU A 31 -6.16 3.19 9.97
CA GLU A 31 -7.26 2.29 10.32
C GLU A 31 -7.59 1.40 9.14
N LEU A 32 -7.67 0.10 9.40
CA LEU A 32 -8.08 -0.93 8.46
C LEU A 32 -9.50 -1.34 8.82
N ILE A 33 -10.45 -1.11 7.92
CA ILE A 33 -11.82 -1.56 8.05
C ILE A 33 -11.90 -2.91 7.35
N MET A 34 -12.18 -3.96 8.11
CA MET A 34 -12.28 -5.32 7.63
C MET A 34 -13.67 -5.60 7.06
N GLU A 35 -13.81 -6.59 6.18
CA GLU A 35 -15.11 -6.97 5.60
C GLU A 35 -16.13 -7.47 6.64
N ASP A 36 -15.65 -8.03 7.75
CA ASP A 36 -16.45 -8.50 8.89
C ASP A 36 -16.88 -7.37 9.84
N GLY A 37 -16.52 -6.12 9.53
CA GLY A 37 -16.83 -4.95 10.34
C GLY A 37 -15.82 -4.66 11.45
N ASP A 38 -14.79 -5.49 11.61
CA ASP A 38 -13.71 -5.23 12.55
C ASP A 38 -12.85 -4.04 12.09
N VAL A 39 -12.26 -3.34 13.06
CA VAL A 39 -11.42 -2.17 12.80
C VAL A 39 -10.08 -2.36 13.52
N GLU A 40 -9.02 -2.49 12.73
CA GLU A 40 -7.65 -2.58 13.24
C GLU A 40 -6.94 -1.24 13.06
N ALA A 41 -6.40 -0.68 14.15
CA ALA A 41 -5.72 0.61 14.13
C ALA A 41 -4.23 0.47 14.48
N LEU A 42 -3.38 1.24 13.81
CA LEU A 42 -1.94 1.24 14.03
C LEU A 42 -1.34 2.63 13.86
N GLU A 43 -0.26 2.87 14.62
CA GLU A 43 0.55 4.08 14.53
C GLU A 43 1.92 3.73 13.96
N MET A 44 2.42 4.57 13.06
CA MET A 44 3.74 4.42 12.48
C MET A 44 4.44 5.77 12.34
N SER A 45 5.77 5.75 12.45
CA SER A 45 6.59 6.91 12.11
C SER A 45 6.58 7.19 10.61
N GLU A 46 6.91 8.42 10.24
CA GLU A 46 7.07 8.83 8.84
C GLU A 46 8.01 7.90 8.05
N THR A 47 9.13 7.49 8.65
CA THR A 47 10.09 6.57 8.02
C THR A 47 9.45 5.23 7.65
N LYS A 48 8.68 4.64 8.57
CA LYS A 48 7.97 3.38 8.32
C LYS A 48 6.89 3.54 7.26
N PHE A 49 6.21 4.69 7.25
CA PHE A 49 5.23 5.01 6.21
C PHE A 49 5.86 5.10 4.82
N HIS A 50 7.00 5.76 4.68
CA HIS A 50 7.74 5.81 3.41
C HIS A 50 8.20 4.43 2.95
N TYR A 51 8.68 3.60 3.88
CA TYR A 51 9.05 2.22 3.58
C TYR A 51 7.85 1.41 3.06
N LEU A 52 6.69 1.50 3.74
CA LEU A 52 5.47 0.85 3.29
C LEU A 52 5.06 1.31 1.89
N ARG A 53 5.05 2.63 1.64
CA ARG A 53 4.71 3.21 0.33
C ARG A 53 5.61 2.66 -0.78
N GLN A 54 6.92 2.60 -0.53
CA GLN A 54 7.88 2.09 -1.50
C GLN A 54 7.64 0.60 -1.80
N ASN A 55 7.43 -0.23 -0.77
CA ASN A 55 7.17 -1.65 -0.96
C ASN A 55 5.87 -1.91 -1.72
N VAL A 56 4.79 -1.18 -1.40
CA VAL A 56 3.53 -1.29 -2.14
C VAL A 56 3.72 -0.93 -3.61
N ALA A 57 4.45 0.14 -3.91
CA ALA A 57 4.75 0.53 -5.30
C ALA A 57 5.56 -0.54 -6.04
N LEU A 58 6.54 -1.16 -5.39
CA LEU A 58 7.33 -2.25 -5.96
C LEU A 58 6.46 -3.49 -6.25
N LEU A 59 5.62 -3.89 -5.30
CA LEU A 59 4.69 -5.01 -5.47
C LEU A 59 3.71 -4.76 -6.62
N LEU A 60 3.13 -3.55 -6.72
CA LEU A 60 2.22 -3.21 -7.81
C LEU A 60 2.92 -3.29 -9.17
N ARG A 61 4.17 -2.81 -9.27
CA ARG A 61 4.99 -2.90 -10.48
C ARG A 61 5.27 -4.35 -10.86
N GLU A 62 5.57 -5.20 -9.89
CA GLU A 62 5.81 -6.63 -10.11
C GLU A 62 4.53 -7.34 -10.59
N VAL A 63 3.40 -7.06 -9.95
CA VAL A 63 2.08 -7.58 -10.37
C VAL A 63 1.77 -7.14 -11.80
N GLU A 64 2.03 -5.89 -12.16
CA GLU A 64 1.86 -5.42 -13.54
C GLU A 64 2.78 -6.16 -14.53
N THR A 65 4.04 -6.36 -14.15
CA THR A 65 5.02 -7.08 -14.97
C THR A 65 4.58 -8.52 -15.22
N VAL A 66 4.10 -9.21 -14.18
CA VAL A 66 3.58 -10.58 -14.27
C VAL A 66 2.35 -10.63 -15.17
N LYS A 67 1.38 -9.71 -14.97
CA LYS A 67 0.18 -9.62 -15.82
C LYS A 67 0.55 -9.44 -17.29
N ARG A 68 1.48 -8.52 -17.60
CA ARG A 68 1.93 -8.24 -18.97
C ARG A 68 2.57 -9.47 -19.62
N LYS A 69 3.45 -10.17 -18.89
CA LYS A 69 4.07 -11.42 -19.38
C LYS A 69 3.02 -12.50 -19.63
N GLY A 70 2.06 -12.68 -18.73
CA GLY A 70 0.95 -13.61 -18.91
C GLY A 70 0.13 -13.33 -20.17
N THR A 71 -0.28 -12.07 -20.38
CA THR A 71 -1.00 -11.66 -21.59
C THR A 71 -0.21 -11.93 -22.87
N ASN A 72 1.10 -11.67 -22.86
CA ASN A 72 1.96 -11.94 -24.01
C ASN A 72 2.02 -13.42 -24.34
N ILE A 73 2.13 -14.29 -23.33
CA ILE A 73 2.13 -15.75 -23.53
C ILE A 73 0.81 -16.22 -24.14
N LEU A 74 -0.33 -15.78 -23.59
CA LEU A 74 -1.66 -16.13 -24.12
C LEU A 74 -1.83 -15.67 -25.57
N ARG A 75 -1.31 -14.49 -25.90
CA ARG A 75 -1.33 -13.97 -27.27
C ARG A 75 -0.50 -14.85 -28.21
N LEU A 76 0.69 -15.28 -27.82
CA LEU A 76 1.54 -16.16 -28.63
C LEU A 76 0.84 -17.49 -28.95
N LEU A 77 0.24 -18.13 -27.94
CA LEU A 77 -0.50 -19.38 -28.11
C LEU A 77 -1.71 -19.22 -29.05
N SER A 78 -2.38 -18.05 -29.01
CA SER A 78 -3.50 -17.77 -29.91
C SER A 78 -3.10 -17.57 -31.38
N GLN A 79 -1.87 -17.09 -31.64
CA GLN A 79 -1.39 -16.89 -33.01
C GLN A 79 -0.95 -18.21 -33.64
N GLU A 80 -0.36 -19.13 -32.88
CA GLU A 80 0.01 -20.47 -33.36
C GLU A 80 -1.22 -21.31 -33.75
N SER A 81 -2.34 -21.11 -33.05
CA SER A 81 -3.59 -21.84 -33.30
C SER A 81 -4.32 -21.41 -34.58
N SER A 82 -4.01 -20.22 -35.12
CA SER A 82 -4.67 -19.66 -36.31
C SER A 82 -3.87 -19.88 -37.61
N GLY A 83 -2.69 -20.50 -37.51
CA GLY A 83 -1.78 -20.76 -38.63
C GLY A 83 -1.76 -22.22 -39.10
N LEU A 84 -2.69 -23.06 -38.63
CA LEU A 84 -2.86 -24.47 -38.99
C LEU A 84 -4.23 -24.69 -39.66
#